data_AF-A0A6L9QBW3-F1
#
_entry.id   AF-A0A6L9QBW3-F1
#
_cell.length_a   1.000
_cell.length_b   1.000
_cell.length_c   1.000
_cell.angle_alpha   90.00
_cell.angle_beta   90.00
_cell.angle_gamma   90.00
#
_symmetry.space_group_name_H-M   'P 1'
#
loop_
_entity.id
_entity.type
_entity.pdbx_description
1 polymer ?
#
loop_
_entity_poly.entity_id
_entity_poly.type
_entity_poly.pdbx_seq_one_letter_code
_entity_poly.pdbx_strand_id
1 'polypeptide(L)' 'REEPDLDEQAAAYAEVFAAAGDRTVVVRTLDAGADKPLPFLRLPDEPNPALGVRGLRVARARPDVLETQL' A
#
# COMPACT_ATOMS: atom_id res chain seq x y z
N ARG A 1 9.50 1.44 9.43
CA ARG A 1 10.10 1.60 8.09
C ARG A 1 9.50 2.85 7.46
N GLU A 2 10.27 3.58 6.68
CA GLU A 2 9.82 4.79 5.98
C GLU A 2 8.82 4.42 4.86
N GLU A 3 8.09 5.43 4.39
CA GLU A 3 7.19 5.29 3.25
C GLU A 3 8.01 5.05 1.97
N PRO A 4 7.72 4.00 1.19
CA PRO A 4 8.48 3.74 -0.02
C PRO A 4 8.14 4.75 -1.11
N ASP A 5 9.17 5.33 -1.73
CA ASP A 5 8.96 6.28 -2.82
C ASP A 5 8.55 5.59 -4.13
N LEU A 6 8.28 6.39 -5.16
CA LEU A 6 7.88 5.92 -6.49
C LEU A 6 8.93 4.98 -7.11
N ASP A 7 10.22 5.34 -7.00
CA ASP A 7 11.30 4.60 -7.64
C ASP A 7 11.50 3.24 -6.97
N GLU A 8 11.42 3.18 -5.63
CA GLU A 8 11.46 1.95 -4.86
C GLU A 8 10.27 1.03 -5.20
N GLN A 9 9.06 1.59 -5.32
CA GLN A 9 7.87 0.82 -5.69
C GLN A 9 7.97 0.29 -7.12
N ALA A 10 8.37 1.13 -8.07
CA ALA A 10 8.54 0.75 -9.47
C ALA A 10 9.61 -0.34 -9.65
N ALA A 11 10.75 -0.22 -8.96
CA ALA A 11 11.80 -1.23 -8.99
C ALA A 11 11.29 -2.59 -8.46
N ALA A 12 10.57 -2.60 -7.34
CA ALA A 12 10.01 -3.82 -6.77
C ALA A 12 8.98 -4.49 -7.71
N TYR A 13 8.11 -3.71 -8.37
CA TYR A 13 7.17 -4.25 -9.35
C TYR A 13 7.87 -4.79 -10.59
N ALA A 14 8.88 -4.09 -11.09
CA ALA A 14 9.66 -4.51 -12.25
C ALA A 14 10.34 -5.87 -12.02
N GLU A 15 10.89 -6.11 -10.83
CA GLU A 15 11.48 -7.41 -10.46
C GLU A 15 10.44 -8.54 -10.52
N VAL A 16 9.24 -8.30 -10.00
CA VAL A 16 8.15 -9.29 -10.03
C VAL A 16 7.69 -9.56 -11.47
N PHE A 17 7.53 -8.52 -12.28
CA PHE A 17 7.10 -8.65 -13.67
C PHE A 17 8.14 -9.39 -14.53
N ALA A 18 9.43 -9.08 -14.33
CA ALA A 18 10.52 -9.78 -15.01
C ALA A 18 10.53 -11.28 -14.66
N ALA A 19 10.32 -11.63 -13.39
CA ALA A 19 10.24 -13.02 -12.94
C ALA A 19 8.95 -13.74 -13.40
N ALA A 20 7.88 -13.00 -13.63
CA ALA A 20 6.60 -13.54 -14.06
C ALA A 20 6.60 -14.00 -15.53
N GLY A 21 7.36 -13.34 -16.40
CA GLY A 21 7.35 -13.59 -17.84
C GLY A 21 5.97 -13.31 -18.43
N ASP A 22 5.42 -14.24 -19.23
CA ASP A 22 4.11 -14.08 -19.88
C ASP A 22 2.90 -14.34 -18.97
N ARG A 23 3.12 -14.57 -17.67
CA ARG A 23 2.05 -14.85 -16.71
C ARG A 23 1.42 -13.55 -16.21
N THR A 24 0.10 -13.56 -16.07
CA THR A 24 -0.64 -12.45 -15.46
C THR A 24 -0.20 -12.22 -14.01
N VAL A 25 0.15 -10.98 -13.68
CA VAL A 25 0.39 -10.53 -12.31
C VAL A 25 -0.74 -9.61 -11.88
N VAL A 26 -1.36 -9.90 -10.73
CA VAL A 26 -2.38 -9.04 -10.11
C VAL A 26 -1.75 -8.36 -8.91
N VAL A 27 -1.45 -7.08 -9.03
CA VAL A 27 -0.94 -6.27 -7.91
C VAL A 27 -2.12 -5.72 -7.13
N ARG A 28 -2.20 -6.05 -5.84
CA ARG A 28 -3.16 -5.42 -4.94
C ARG A 28 -2.56 -4.12 -4.42
N THR A 29 -3.31 -3.02 -4.55
CA THR A 29 -2.94 -1.74 -3.95
C THR A 29 -2.87 -1.86 -2.43
N LEU A 30 -2.35 -0.83 -1.75
CA LEU A 30 -2.12 -0.84 -0.32
C LEU A 30 -3.34 -1.33 0.48
N ASP A 31 -3.18 -2.47 1.14
CA ASP A 31 -4.16 -3.08 2.04
C ASP A 31 -3.62 -3.16 3.46
N ALA A 32 -3.57 -2.01 4.13
CA ALA A 32 -3.05 -1.83 5.48
C ALA A 32 -3.99 -0.95 6.34
N GLY A 33 -3.68 -0.81 7.63
CA GLY A 33 -4.43 0.04 8.58
C GLY A 33 -5.18 -0.72 9.69
N ALA A 34 -5.16 -2.05 9.68
CA ALA A 34 -5.74 -2.86 10.76
C ALA A 34 -4.66 -3.41 11.71
N ASP A 35 -4.43 -4.72 11.63
CA ASP A 35 -3.43 -5.52 12.37
C ASP A 35 -1.97 -5.24 11.95
N LYS A 36 -1.78 -4.48 10.87
CA LYS A 36 -0.47 -4.14 10.29
C LYS A 36 -0.29 -2.62 10.30
N PRO A 37 0.11 -2.03 11.43
CA PRO A 37 0.34 -0.60 11.51
C PRO A 37 1.53 -0.22 10.61
N LEU A 38 1.31 0.72 9.71
CA LEU A 38 2.36 1.35 8.91
C LEU A 38 2.64 2.74 9.52
N PRO A 39 3.78 2.92 10.21
CA PRO A 39 4.06 4.14 10.96
C PRO A 39 3.97 5.43 10.12
N PHE A 40 4.31 5.34 8.83
CA PHE A 40 4.25 6.49 7.93
C PHE A 40 2.82 6.95 7.60
N LEU A 41 1.80 6.10 7.75
CA LEU A 41 0.41 6.49 7.51
C LEU A 41 -0.15 7.38 8.63
N ARG A 42 0.39 7.30 9.85
CA ARG A 42 -0.04 8.06 11.03
C ARG A 42 -1.56 8.04 11.24
N LEU A 43 -2.18 6.88 11.03
CA LEU A 43 -3.62 6.70 11.26
C LEU A 43 -3.93 6.75 12.76
N PRO A 44 -5.09 7.31 13.16
CA PRO A 44 -5.51 7.28 14.55
C PRO A 44 -5.79 5.85 15.03
N ASP A 45 -5.65 5.61 16.32
CA ASP A 45 -6.07 4.35 16.92
C ASP A 45 -7.60 4.24 16.87
N GLU A 46 -8.09 3.09 16.43
CA GLU A 46 -9.52 2.81 16.33
C GLU A 46 -9.92 1.62 17.21
N PRO A 47 -11.09 1.67 17.89
CA PRO A 47 -11.55 0.55 18.72
C PRO A 47 -11.74 -0.77 17.96
N ASN A 48 -12.06 -0.70 16.66
CA ASN A 48 -12.16 -1.87 15.79
C ASN A 48 -11.44 -1.61 14.45
N PRO A 49 -10.15 -1.95 14.35
CA PRO A 49 -9.37 -1.71 13.15
C PRO A 49 -9.88 -2.46 11.91
N ALA A 50 -10.61 -3.58 12.08
CA ALA A 50 -11.18 -4.32 10.96
C ALA A 50 -12.32 -3.56 10.27
N LEU A 51 -13.06 -2.73 11.02
CA LEU A 51 -14.14 -1.89 10.52
C LEU A 51 -13.70 -0.46 10.19
N GLY A 52 -12.43 -0.13 10.46
CA GLY A 52 -11.90 1.22 10.40
C GLY A 52 -11.42 1.73 9.04
N VAL A 53 -10.55 2.75 9.10
CA VAL A 53 -9.83 3.32 7.95
C VAL A 53 -8.68 2.39 7.55
N ARG A 54 -8.96 1.52 6.57
CA ARG A 54 -8.01 0.53 6.05
C ARG A 54 -8.17 0.31 4.54
N GLY A 55 -7.15 -0.30 3.94
CA GLY A 55 -7.11 -0.58 2.50
C GLY A 55 -7.41 0.65 1.66
N LEU A 56 -8.33 0.54 0.68
CA LEU A 56 -8.72 1.66 -0.17
C LEU A 56 -9.22 2.89 0.61
N ARG A 57 -9.77 2.71 1.83
CA ARG A 57 -10.24 3.85 2.63
C ARG A 57 -9.10 4.75 3.10
N VAL A 58 -7.87 4.22 3.19
CA VAL A 58 -6.67 5.00 3.51
C VAL A 58 -6.46 6.11 2.47
N ALA A 59 -6.76 5.85 1.19
CA ALA A 59 -6.61 6.83 0.11
C ALA A 59 -7.49 8.08 0.29
N ARG A 60 -8.53 8.04 1.14
CA ARG A 60 -9.31 9.24 1.49
C ARG A 60 -8.60 10.13 2.51
N ALA A 61 -7.78 9.54 3.37
CA ALA A 61 -7.02 10.26 4.41
C ALA A 61 -5.60 10.62 3.93
N ARG A 62 -5.01 9.77 3.09
CA ARG A 62 -3.66 9.86 2.52
C ARG A 62 -3.70 9.53 1.01
N PRO A 63 -4.23 10.44 0.17
CA PRO A 63 -4.33 10.22 -1.27
C PRO A 63 -2.96 10.07 -1.93
N ASP A 64 -1.96 10.80 -1.43
CA ASP A 64 -0.56 10.79 -1.86
C ASP A 64 0.07 9.39 -1.87
N VAL A 65 -0.30 8.56 -0.90
CA VAL A 65 0.21 7.18 -0.79
C VAL A 65 -0.31 6.31 -1.95
N LEU A 66 -1.59 6.45 -2.32
CA LEU A 66 -2.16 5.71 -3.44
C LEU A 66 -1.68 6.28 -4.78
N GLU A 67 -1.55 7.61 -4.88
CA GLU A 67 -1.01 8.27 -6.07
C GLU A 67 0.43 7.84 -6.36
N THR A 68 1.27 7.67 -5.33
CA THR A 68 2.65 7.18 -5.50
C THR A 68 2.69 5.72 -5.97
N GLN A 69 1.66 4.93 -5.66
CA GLN A 69 1.60 3.51 -6.04
C GLN A 69 1.10 3.26 -7.48
N LEU A 70 0.37 4.21 -8.07
CA LEU A 70 -0.33 4.06 -9.36
C LEU A 70 0.42 4.74 -10.51
#